data_AF-A0A9W8W6E8-F1
#
_entry.id   AF-A0A9W8W6E8-F1
#
_cell.length_a   1.000
_cell.length_b   1.000
_cell.length_c   1.000
_cell.angle_alpha   90.00
_cell.angle_beta   90.00
_cell.angle_gamma   90.00
#
_symmetry.space_group_name_H-M   'P 1'
#
loop_
_entity.id
_entity.type
_entity.pdbx_description
1 polymer ?
#
loop_
_entity_poly.entity_id
_entity_poly.type
_entity_poly.pdbx_seq_one_letter_code
_entity_poly.pdbx_strand_id
1 'polypeptide(L)'
;MDSSDLDRFFTNHWNATVEQCEKSLEPDDLEQKEVLEESGTSFGRSMPYEIALIEPTFGHLRQFANIFESQLGLSADFFWGIIGLLLKLTAQDSQALSRIPRMLKSLGYKAEAFKGYCAASREVLASMKEACFDIQIQLVEFFTSAVKSMRGEEEEEEAKYN
;
A
#
# COMPACT_ATOMS: atom_id res chain seq x y z
N MET A 1 10.35 -0.35 -26.09
CA MET A 1 8.91 -0.65 -26.16
C MET A 1 8.22 0.58 -26.72
N ASP A 2 7.19 0.44 -27.54
CA ASP A 2 6.36 1.60 -27.87
C ASP A 2 5.61 2.07 -26.62
N SER A 3 5.31 3.37 -26.50
CA SER A 3 4.64 3.93 -25.30
C SER A 3 3.30 3.25 -25.02
N SER A 4 2.60 2.85 -26.08
CA SER A 4 1.30 2.16 -26.01
C SER A 4 1.40 0.74 -25.44
N ASP A 5 2.47 0.02 -25.76
CA ASP A 5 2.72 -1.33 -25.26
C ASP A 5 3.10 -1.32 -23.77
N LEU A 6 3.83 -0.29 -23.34
CA LEU A 6 4.25 -0.12 -21.96
C LEU A 6 3.08 0.22 -21.04
N ASP A 7 2.17 1.12 -21.47
CA ASP A 7 0.96 1.45 -20.72
C ASP A 7 0.02 0.25 -20.56
N ARG A 8 -0.11 -0.57 -21.63
CA ARG A 8 -0.87 -1.82 -21.57
C ARG A 8 -0.21 -2.82 -20.61
N PHE A 9 1.12 -2.91 -20.61
CA PHE A 9 1.85 -3.75 -19.68
C PHE A 9 1.56 -3.36 -18.22
N PHE A 10 1.68 -2.08 -17.87
CA PHE A 10 1.40 -1.61 -16.52
C PHE A 10 -0.03 -1.86 -16.08
N THR A 11 -1.00 -1.57 -16.96
CA THR A 11 -2.42 -1.81 -16.67
C THR A 11 -2.69 -3.29 -16.41
N ASN A 12 -2.22 -4.16 -17.30
CA ASN A 12 -2.46 -5.59 -17.17
C ASN A 12 -1.80 -6.17 -15.91
N HIS A 13 -0.56 -5.77 -15.64
CA HIS A 13 0.18 -6.27 -14.49
C HIS A 13 -0.42 -5.75 -13.19
N TRP A 14 -0.79 -4.47 -13.11
CA TRP A 14 -1.49 -3.91 -11.95
C TRP A 14 -2.79 -4.65 -11.65
N ASN A 15 -3.64 -4.83 -12.66
CA ASN A 15 -4.92 -5.51 -12.48
C ASN A 15 -4.73 -6.96 -12.03
N ALA A 16 -3.74 -7.68 -12.60
CA ALA A 16 -3.42 -9.03 -12.19
C ALA A 16 -2.91 -9.10 -10.74
N THR A 17 -2.03 -8.18 -10.34
CA THR A 17 -1.52 -8.11 -8.96
C THR A 17 -2.63 -7.78 -7.98
N VAL A 18 -3.48 -6.80 -8.27
CA VAL A 18 -4.64 -6.45 -7.43
C VAL A 18 -5.57 -7.66 -7.31
N GLU A 19 -5.94 -8.29 -8.43
CA GLU A 19 -6.81 -9.47 -8.43
C GLU A 19 -6.21 -10.63 -7.62
N GLN A 20 -4.90 -10.88 -7.75
CA GLN A 20 -4.20 -11.90 -6.98
C GLN A 20 -4.22 -11.57 -5.48
N CYS A 21 -3.92 -10.32 -5.13
CA CYS A 21 -3.94 -9.88 -3.74
C CYS A 21 -5.35 -9.98 -3.15
N GLU A 22 -6.39 -9.60 -3.89
CA GLU A 22 -7.79 -9.73 -3.47
C GLU A 22 -8.19 -11.18 -3.22
N LYS A 23 -7.86 -12.09 -4.14
CA LYS A 23 -8.16 -13.52 -4.00
C LYS A 23 -7.42 -14.16 -2.82
N SER A 24 -6.32 -13.57 -2.39
CA SER A 24 -5.52 -14.08 -1.27
C SER A 24 -5.97 -13.60 0.11
N LEU A 25 -6.92 -12.66 0.18
CA LEU A 25 -7.49 -12.14 1.42
C LEU A 25 -8.77 -12.88 1.80
N GLU A 26 -9.10 -12.90 3.09
CA GLU A 26 -10.38 -13.43 3.57
C GLU A 26 -11.58 -12.64 2.99
N PRO A 27 -12.74 -13.28 2.76
CA PRO A 27 -13.95 -12.59 2.30
C PRO A 27 -14.35 -11.40 3.21
N ASP A 28 -14.24 -11.58 4.52
CA ASP A 28 -14.55 -10.56 5.52
C ASP A 28 -13.60 -9.34 5.44
N ASP A 29 -12.38 -9.54 4.95
CA ASP A 29 -11.37 -8.48 4.76
C ASP A 29 -11.67 -7.65 3.51
N LEU A 30 -12.23 -8.27 2.48
CA LEU A 30 -12.67 -7.58 1.25
C LEU A 30 -13.85 -6.65 1.52
N GLU A 31 -14.80 -7.08 2.37
CA GLU A 31 -15.94 -6.24 2.79
C GLU A 31 -15.50 -5.06 3.67
N GLN A 32 -14.34 -5.17 4.34
CA GLN A 32 -13.85 -4.17 5.28
C GLN A 32 -12.88 -3.14 4.68
N LYS A 33 -12.58 -3.18 3.38
CA LYS A 33 -11.64 -2.22 2.74
C LYS A 33 -12.12 -0.76 2.73
N GLU A 34 -13.38 -0.48 3.05
CA GLU A 34 -13.94 0.88 3.05
C GLU A 34 -13.63 1.70 4.33
N VAL A 35 -12.39 2.11 4.65
CA VAL A 35 -12.18 3.15 5.72
C VAL A 35 -11.00 4.10 5.45
N LEU A 36 -10.67 4.42 4.20
CA LEU A 36 -9.74 5.53 3.94
C LEU A 36 -10.22 6.45 2.83
N GLU A 37 -11.54 6.60 2.67
CA GLU A 37 -12.08 7.52 1.67
C GLU A 37 -11.82 9.00 2.04
N GLU A 38 -10.88 9.53 1.25
CA GLU A 38 -10.89 10.84 0.59
C GLU A 38 -10.85 12.13 1.41
N SER A 39 -11.28 12.16 2.67
CA SER A 39 -11.56 13.43 3.37
C SER A 39 -10.57 13.86 4.45
N GLY A 40 -9.35 13.32 4.54
CA GLY A 40 -8.25 13.93 5.32
C GLY A 40 -8.47 14.18 6.83
N THR A 41 -9.56 13.70 7.44
CA THR A 41 -9.88 13.73 8.88
C THR A 41 -11.21 12.98 8.99
N SER A 42 -11.45 11.95 9.79
CA SER A 42 -10.96 11.64 11.12
C SER A 42 -11.09 10.12 11.31
N PHE A 43 -10.04 9.47 11.76
CA PHE A 43 -10.21 8.19 12.42
C PHE A 43 -11.07 8.45 13.67
N GLY A 44 -12.18 7.74 13.81
CA GLY A 44 -13.15 7.97 14.88
C GLY A 44 -12.52 7.97 16.28
N ARG A 45 -13.26 8.49 17.27
CA ARG A 45 -12.86 8.74 18.69
C ARG A 45 -12.21 7.58 19.47
N SER A 46 -11.97 6.41 18.88
CA SER A 46 -11.40 5.22 19.53
C SER A 46 -10.15 4.67 18.81
N MET A 47 -9.45 5.48 18.01
CA MET A 47 -8.19 5.03 17.42
C MET A 47 -7.05 5.03 18.47
N PRO A 48 -6.26 3.96 18.56
CA PRO A 48 -5.04 3.96 19.37
C PRO A 48 -4.10 5.12 19.04
N TYR A 49 -3.49 5.68 20.08
CA TYR A 49 -2.64 6.87 19.96
C TYR A 49 -1.46 6.67 18.98
N GLU A 50 -0.92 5.45 18.90
CA GLU A 50 0.17 5.08 18.01
C GLU A 50 -0.21 5.28 16.53
N ILE A 51 -1.46 5.01 16.17
CA ILE A 51 -1.94 5.20 14.79
C ILE A 51 -2.26 6.68 14.56
N ALA A 52 -2.85 7.38 15.54
CA ALA A 52 -3.08 8.82 15.45
C ALA A 52 -1.78 9.61 15.22
N LEU A 53 -0.68 9.19 15.85
CA LEU A 53 0.64 9.81 15.69
C LEU A 53 1.22 9.75 14.27
N ILE A 54 0.72 8.85 13.43
CA ILE A 54 1.20 8.68 12.07
C ILE A 54 0.29 9.31 11.02
N GLU A 55 -0.83 9.90 11.43
CA GLU A 55 -1.78 10.58 10.54
C GLU A 55 -1.12 11.59 9.58
N PRO A 56 -0.21 12.47 10.03
CA PRO A 56 0.49 13.39 9.11
C PRO A 56 1.28 12.66 8.02
N THR A 57 1.72 11.43 8.30
CA THR A 57 2.54 10.64 7.37
C THR A 57 1.74 10.12 6.19
N PHE A 58 0.42 9.96 6.34
CA PHE A 58 -0.46 9.62 5.21
C PHE A 58 -0.49 10.72 4.15
N GLY A 59 -0.21 11.97 4.53
CA GLY A 59 -0.03 13.06 3.57
C GLY A 59 1.12 12.80 2.60
N HIS A 60 2.24 12.23 3.06
CA HIS A 60 3.37 11.89 2.19
C HIS A 60 3.06 10.68 1.29
N LEU A 61 2.41 9.66 1.85
CA LEU A 61 1.97 8.50 1.07
C LEU A 61 0.93 8.89 0.01
N ARG A 62 0.03 9.83 0.32
CA ARG A 62 -0.95 10.37 -0.63
C ARG A 62 -0.29 11.09 -1.79
N GLN A 63 0.74 11.88 -1.52
CA GLN A 63 1.50 12.52 -2.58
C GLN A 63 2.21 11.51 -3.49
N PHE A 64 2.71 10.40 -2.94
CA PHE A 64 3.29 9.32 -3.73
C PHE A 64 2.23 8.58 -4.57
N ALA A 65 1.09 8.22 -3.97
CA ALA A 65 -0.02 7.63 -4.71
C ALA A 65 -0.47 8.54 -5.86
N ASN A 66 -0.61 9.85 -5.64
CA ASN A 66 -0.96 10.80 -6.70
C ASN A 66 0.07 10.82 -7.85
N ILE A 67 1.36 10.59 -7.56
CA ILE A 67 2.40 10.45 -8.61
C ILE A 67 2.14 9.18 -9.41
N PHE A 68 1.90 8.06 -8.75
CA PHE A 68 1.53 6.80 -9.41
C PHE A 68 0.31 6.99 -10.32
N GLU A 69 -0.79 7.53 -9.79
CA GLU A 69 -2.03 7.73 -10.54
C GLU A 69 -1.85 8.69 -11.72
N SER A 70 -1.14 9.80 -11.52
CA SER A 70 -0.93 10.80 -12.59
C SER A 70 0.01 10.33 -13.70
N GLN A 71 1.02 9.51 -13.38
CA GLN A 71 2.00 9.04 -14.35
C GLN A 71 1.54 7.78 -15.09
N LEU A 72 0.76 6.92 -14.44
CA LEU A 72 0.35 5.62 -14.96
C LEU A 72 -1.12 5.57 -15.35
N GLY A 73 -1.97 6.50 -14.90
CA GLY A 73 -3.41 6.47 -15.15
C GLY A 73 -4.14 5.31 -14.45
N LEU A 74 -3.51 4.74 -13.42
CA LEU A 74 -4.02 3.62 -12.62
C LEU A 74 -4.58 4.14 -11.30
N SER A 75 -5.54 3.43 -10.70
CA SER A 75 -6.09 3.79 -9.38
C SER A 75 -5.23 3.24 -8.24
N ALA A 76 -5.04 4.03 -7.19
CA ALA A 76 -4.40 3.60 -5.94
C ALA A 76 -5.39 3.12 -4.87
N ASP A 77 -6.67 2.87 -5.20
CA ASP A 77 -7.70 2.54 -4.22
C ASP A 77 -7.37 1.27 -3.43
N PHE A 78 -6.90 0.21 -4.11
CA PHE A 78 -6.49 -1.02 -3.44
C PHE A 78 -5.39 -0.77 -2.41
N PHE A 79 -4.42 0.09 -2.73
CA PHE A 79 -3.33 0.45 -1.83
C PHE A 79 -3.84 1.15 -0.55
N TRP A 80 -4.82 2.04 -0.68
CA TRP A 80 -5.44 2.67 0.50
C TRP A 80 -6.31 1.71 1.29
N GLY A 81 -7.08 0.86 0.60
CA GLY A 81 -7.91 -0.16 1.21
C GLY A 81 -7.08 -1.14 2.06
N ILE A 82 -5.96 -1.64 1.52
CA ILE A 82 -5.10 -2.59 2.25
C ILE A 82 -4.40 -1.94 3.44
N ILE A 83 -3.97 -0.67 3.34
CA ILE A 83 -3.44 0.08 4.50
C ILE A 83 -4.53 0.26 5.56
N GLY A 84 -5.75 0.63 5.16
CA GLY A 84 -6.87 0.78 6.08
C GLY A 84 -7.19 -0.51 6.83
N LEU A 85 -7.22 -1.63 6.12
CA LEU A 85 -7.39 -2.94 6.71
C LEU A 85 -6.26 -3.30 7.68
N LEU A 86 -5.01 -3.13 7.27
CA LEU A 86 -3.85 -3.38 8.11
C LEU A 86 -3.88 -2.57 9.41
N LEU A 87 -4.31 -1.30 9.34
CA LEU A 87 -4.46 -0.44 10.52
C LEU A 87 -5.58 -0.91 11.45
N LYS A 88 -6.70 -1.40 10.91
CA LYS A 88 -7.78 -1.99 11.71
C LYS A 88 -7.30 -3.21 12.49
N LEU A 89 -6.57 -4.11 11.84
CA LEU A 89 -5.99 -5.29 12.49
C LEU A 89 -4.94 -4.88 13.53
N THR A 90 -4.09 -3.93 13.17
CA THR A 90 -3.07 -3.35 14.07
C THR A 90 -3.69 -2.77 15.35
N ALA A 91 -4.87 -2.15 15.26
CA ALA A 91 -5.55 -1.61 16.43
C ALA A 91 -6.03 -2.67 17.42
N GLN A 92 -6.16 -3.93 16.99
CA GLN A 92 -6.62 -5.05 17.79
C GLN A 92 -5.46 -5.89 18.38
N ASP A 93 -4.24 -5.75 17.85
CA ASP A 93 -3.04 -6.47 18.31
C ASP A 93 -2.01 -5.52 18.92
N SER A 94 -1.79 -5.65 20.23
CA SER A 94 -0.82 -4.84 20.99
C SER A 94 0.63 -4.95 20.50
N GLN A 95 1.07 -6.09 19.98
CA GLN A 95 2.42 -6.23 19.42
C GLN A 95 2.54 -5.50 18.09
N ALA A 96 1.59 -5.71 17.19
CA ALA A 96 1.52 -5.03 15.90
C ALA A 96 1.42 -3.50 16.07
N LEU A 97 0.63 -3.04 17.06
CA LEU A 97 0.41 -1.63 17.36
C LEU A 97 1.71 -0.86 17.65
N SER A 98 2.71 -1.53 18.22
CA SER A 98 4.02 -0.92 18.49
C SER A 98 4.94 -0.85 17.26
N ARG A 99 4.65 -1.60 16.19
CA ARG A 99 5.55 -1.83 15.05
C ARG A 99 5.00 -1.28 13.74
N ILE A 100 3.77 -1.64 13.37
CA ILE A 100 3.17 -1.29 12.08
C ILE A 100 3.05 0.23 11.90
N PRO A 101 2.61 1.03 12.89
CA PRO A 101 2.57 2.48 12.71
C PRO A 101 3.97 3.07 12.47
N ARG A 102 5.00 2.59 13.16
CA ARG A 102 6.39 3.04 12.96
C ARG A 102 6.90 2.70 11.55
N MET A 103 6.54 1.53 11.04
CA MET A 103 6.86 1.11 9.68
C MET A 103 6.17 2.02 8.64
N LEU A 104 4.86 2.26 8.77
CA LEU A 104 4.13 3.16 7.89
C LEU A 104 4.67 4.59 7.95
N LYS A 105 5.05 5.06 9.14
CA LYS A 105 5.74 6.35 9.32
C LYS A 105 7.07 6.40 8.56
N SER A 106 7.90 5.36 8.69
CA SER A 106 9.16 5.27 7.94
C SER A 106 8.92 5.26 6.44
N LEU A 107 7.91 4.53 5.97
CA LEU A 107 7.56 4.46 4.56
C LEU A 107 7.11 5.82 4.02
N GLY A 108 6.27 6.56 4.74
CA GLY A 108 5.83 7.87 4.27
C GLY A 108 6.96 8.89 4.18
N TYR A 109 7.94 8.90 5.09
CA TYR A 109 9.13 9.75 4.91
C TYR A 109 10.00 9.32 3.73
N LYS A 110 10.09 8.01 3.43
CA LYS A 110 10.77 7.53 2.21
C LYS A 110 10.02 7.96 0.95
N ALA A 111 8.69 7.94 0.98
CA ALA A 111 7.84 8.43 -0.09
C ALA A 111 8.02 9.94 -0.34
N GLU A 112 8.15 10.74 0.73
CA GLU A 112 8.50 12.15 0.63
C GLU A 112 9.87 12.38 -0.02
N ALA A 113 10.89 11.61 0.40
CA ALA A 113 12.21 11.68 -0.19
C ALA A 113 12.21 11.29 -1.68
N PHE A 114 11.48 10.24 -2.04
CA PHE A 114 11.28 9.83 -3.43
C PHE A 114 10.64 10.94 -4.26
N LYS A 115 9.58 11.58 -3.76
CA LYS A 115 8.97 12.75 -4.41
C LYS A 115 10.00 13.88 -4.64
N GLY A 116 10.84 14.17 -3.65
CA GLY A 116 11.90 15.17 -3.78
C GLY A 116 12.86 14.85 -4.93
N TYR A 117 13.24 13.58 -5.06
CA TYR A 117 14.04 13.08 -6.19
C TYR A 117 13.32 13.22 -7.54
N CYS A 118 12.02 12.90 -7.57
CA CYS A 118 11.20 13.05 -8.77
C CYS A 118 11.15 14.49 -9.28
N ALA A 119 10.98 15.45 -8.36
CA ALA A 119 10.91 16.87 -8.69
C ALA A 119 12.24 17.43 -9.23
N ALA A 120 13.37 16.89 -8.77
CA ALA A 120 14.70 17.31 -9.20
C ALA A 120 15.12 16.73 -10.57
N SER A 121 14.52 15.61 -11.00
CA SER A 121 14.98 14.82 -12.14
C SER A 121 14.01 14.91 -13.33
N ARG A 122 14.05 16.02 -14.09
CA ARG A 122 13.18 16.25 -15.26
C ARG A 122 13.46 15.34 -16.47
N GLU A 123 14.67 14.81 -16.61
CA GLU A 123 15.09 14.04 -17.79
C GLU A 123 14.83 12.53 -17.66
N VAL A 124 14.31 12.07 -16.52
CA VAL A 124 14.28 10.64 -16.11
C VAL A 124 12.84 10.11 -16.01
N LEU A 125 11.88 10.75 -16.68
CA LEU A 125 10.43 10.46 -16.56
C LEU A 125 10.07 9.00 -16.83
N ALA A 126 10.64 8.36 -17.85
CA ALA A 126 10.30 6.98 -18.23
C ALA A 126 10.75 5.95 -17.18
N SER A 127 12.01 5.99 -16.75
CA SER A 127 12.51 5.09 -15.69
C SER A 127 11.90 5.41 -14.32
N MET A 128 11.44 6.64 -14.10
CA MET A 128 10.72 6.99 -12.87
C MET A 128 9.31 6.40 -12.85
N LYS A 129 8.66 6.29 -14.01
CA LYS A 129 7.36 5.64 -14.15
C LYS A 129 7.45 4.15 -13.83
N GLU A 130 8.46 3.46 -14.38
CA GLU A 130 8.77 2.06 -14.05
C GLU A 130 9.07 1.89 -12.55
N ALA A 131 9.98 2.70 -11.99
CA ALA A 131 10.29 2.61 -10.55
C ALA A 131 9.07 2.89 -9.67
N CYS A 132 8.23 3.87 -10.02
CA CYS A 132 7.01 4.17 -9.28
C CYS A 132 6.02 3.00 -9.34
N PHE A 133 5.90 2.37 -10.50
CA PHE A 133 5.07 1.18 -10.70
C PHE A 133 5.57 0.01 -9.83
N ASP A 134 6.86 -0.32 -9.91
CA ASP A 134 7.45 -1.42 -9.17
C ASP A 134 7.33 -1.22 -7.65
N ILE A 135 7.56 0.00 -7.16
CA ILE A 135 7.37 0.34 -5.75
C ILE A 135 5.90 0.12 -5.34
N GLN A 136 4.94 0.56 -6.15
CA GLN A 136 3.52 0.41 -5.84
C GLN A 136 3.13 -1.07 -5.76
N ILE A 137 3.58 -1.90 -6.72
CA ILE A 137 3.39 -3.36 -6.73
C ILE A 137 3.94 -3.99 -5.45
N GLN A 138 5.20 -3.72 -5.12
CA GLN A 138 5.83 -4.28 -3.93
C GLN A 138 5.12 -3.86 -2.65
N LEU A 139 4.60 -2.63 -2.59
CA LEU A 139 3.88 -2.16 -1.42
C LEU A 139 2.54 -2.86 -1.24
N VAL A 140 1.76 -3.04 -2.31
CA VAL A 140 0.47 -3.73 -2.19
C VAL A 140 0.65 -5.20 -1.82
N GLU A 141 1.61 -5.89 -2.43
CA GLU A 141 1.95 -7.28 -2.10
C GLU A 141 2.41 -7.39 -0.64
N PHE A 142 3.33 -6.51 -0.23
CA PHE A 142 3.84 -6.50 1.15
C PHE A 142 2.72 -6.28 2.17
N PHE A 143 1.82 -5.32 1.95
CA PHE A 143 0.72 -5.07 2.88
C PHE A 143 -0.30 -6.19 2.89
N THR A 144 -0.57 -6.81 1.75
CA THR A 144 -1.42 -8.00 1.67
C THR A 144 -0.80 -9.16 2.46
N SER A 145 0.49 -9.45 2.28
CA SER A 145 1.18 -10.46 3.08
C SER A 145 1.15 -10.13 4.58
N ALA A 146 1.34 -8.86 4.96
CA ALA A 146 1.26 -8.45 6.36
C ALA A 146 -0.14 -8.69 6.95
N VAL A 147 -1.21 -8.40 6.20
CA VAL A 147 -2.59 -8.68 6.61
C VAL A 147 -2.80 -10.18 6.82
N LYS A 148 -2.41 -11.01 5.85
CA LYS A 148 -2.49 -12.47 5.95
C LYS A 148 -1.73 -13.01 7.18
N SER A 149 -0.50 -12.54 7.39
CA SER A 149 0.29 -12.92 8.58
C SER A 149 -0.39 -12.52 9.89
N MET A 150 -1.05 -11.35 9.93
CA MET A 150 -1.82 -10.93 11.12
C MET A 150 -3.07 -11.76 11.37
N ARG A 151 -3.65 -12.37 10.33
CA ARG A 151 -4.76 -13.32 10.41
C ARG A 151 -4.31 -14.72 10.85
N GLY A 152 -3.01 -14.99 10.88
CA GLY A 152 -2.47 -16.32 11.13
C GLY A 152 -2.52 -17.23 9.90
N GLU A 153 -2.72 -16.66 8.71
CA GLU A 153 -2.59 -17.33 7.43
C GLU A 153 -1.11 -17.40 7.04
N GLU A 154 -0.34 -18.17 7.81
CA GLU A 154 0.94 -18.64 7.31
C GLU A 154 0.65 -19.64 6.17
N GLU A 155 1.27 -19.44 5.01
CA GLU A 155 1.34 -20.50 4.01
C GLU A 155 1.99 -21.70 4.71
N GLU A 156 1.25 -22.82 4.80
CA GLU A 156 1.78 -24.12 5.21
C GLU A 156 2.81 -24.61 4.17
N GLU A 157 3.93 -23.92 4.03
CA GLU A 157 5.10 -24.45 3.36
C GLU A 157 5.92 -25.25 4.38
N GLU A 158 5.81 -26.58 4.24
CA GLU A 158 6.70 -27.62 4.77
C GLU A 158 6.51 -28.08 6.23
N ALA A 159 5.39 -28.79 6.48
CA ALA A 159 5.32 -29.85 7.49
C ALA A 159 5.08 -31.25 6.86
N LYS A 160 5.65 -31.52 5.67
CA LYS A 160 5.55 -32.82 4.97
C LYS A 160 6.82 -33.68 4.99
N TYR A 161 7.75 -33.40 5.91
CA TYR A 161 8.87 -34.30 6.20
C TYR A 161 9.03 -34.48 7.71
N ASN A 162 8.20 -35.35 8.30
CA ASN A 162 8.51 -36.11 9.51
C ASN A 162 7.85 -37.49 9.42
#